data_AF-A0A8H7QDS2-F1
#
_entry.id   AF-A0A8H7QDS2-F1
#
_cell.length_a   1.000
_cell.length_b   1.000
_cell.length_c   1.000
_cell.angle_alpha   90.00
_cell.angle_beta   90.00
_cell.angle_gamma   90.00
#
_symmetry.space_group_name_H-M   'P 1'
#
loop_
_entity.id
_entity.type
_entity.pdbx_description
1 polymer ?
#
loop_
_entity_poly.entity_id
_entity_poly.type
_entity_poly.pdbx_seq_one_letter_code
_entity_poly.pdbx_strand_id
1 'polypeptide(L)'
;MSITSIIDSDNKFAKESREGLAYLKELTANLDGWDLTEEQDNVKLFNKKLDDSNLPPLVRGDTVLTDLPPGCTPFEVATVATLPGCRKIWDDRFERSEMKDYYTRFELLFWVKLKAPWPISPRDFVGTAIRDVSPTVCYTSMISVQDDRIPDTPKTVRGKLLISGWKVYETQDKNIGITYVNQVDLAGSIPAAFLRKLLLQIPLCAGKVRNYIQEFGFVPTLKLVSDKVEFKGEDFDHDTRTYTLQLNGDAREHEVAHITCSSKMYPKGVSVALTGGQGDVKQENDEFNNPHITLKNMNGNVKITISNEK
;
A
#
# COMPACT_ATOMS: atom_id res chain seq x y z
N MET A 1 -2.34 -22.84 -1.38
CA MET A 1 -3.60 -22.06 -1.31
C MET A 1 -3.30 -20.61 -1.63
N SER A 2 -4.04 -20.09 -2.62
CA SER A 2 -3.92 -18.75 -3.21
C SER A 2 -4.25 -17.67 -2.20
N ILE A 3 -3.49 -16.57 -2.19
CA ILE A 3 -3.95 -15.30 -1.62
C ILE A 3 -5.02 -14.82 -2.59
N THR A 4 -6.27 -15.25 -2.39
CA THR A 4 -7.41 -14.79 -3.17
C THR A 4 -8.09 -13.71 -2.35
N SER A 5 -8.20 -12.51 -2.91
CA SER A 5 -9.05 -11.49 -2.31
C SER A 5 -10.48 -12.03 -2.29
N ILE A 6 -11.12 -12.04 -1.13
CA ILE A 6 -12.57 -12.26 -1.03
C ILE A 6 -13.14 -10.88 -0.70
N ILE A 7 -13.71 -10.25 -1.74
CA ILE A 7 -14.28 -8.89 -1.78
C ILE A 7 -15.67 -8.85 -1.09
N ASP A 8 -15.91 -9.70 -0.09
CA ASP A 8 -17.24 -9.92 0.49
C ASP A 8 -17.42 -9.21 1.85
N SER A 9 -16.92 -7.97 1.97
CA SER A 9 -17.20 -7.13 3.13
C SER A 9 -18.38 -6.18 2.86
N ASP A 10 -19.49 -6.31 3.57
CA ASP A 10 -20.61 -5.36 3.46
C ASP A 10 -20.44 -4.15 4.41
N ASN A 11 -19.28 -3.49 4.32
CA ASN A 11 -19.01 -2.29 5.11
C ASN A 11 -19.66 -1.05 4.49
N LYS A 12 -19.73 0.03 5.27
CA LYS A 12 -20.43 1.27 4.87
C LYS A 12 -19.85 1.99 3.64
N PHE A 13 -18.60 1.71 3.26
CA PHE A 13 -17.93 2.30 2.10
C PHE A 13 -17.64 1.27 1.00
N ALA A 14 -18.30 0.12 1.08
CA ALA A 14 -17.97 -1.00 0.24
C ALA A 14 -18.44 -0.80 -1.21
N LYS A 15 -19.44 0.07 -1.45
CA LYS A 15 -19.81 0.48 -2.82
C LYS A 15 -18.66 1.30 -3.43
N GLU A 16 -18.22 2.33 -2.70
CA GLU A 16 -17.16 3.26 -3.10
C GLU A 16 -15.85 2.50 -3.38
N SER A 17 -15.43 1.60 -2.48
CA SER A 17 -14.20 0.84 -2.67
C SER A 17 -14.23 -0.03 -3.94
N ARG A 18 -15.37 -0.66 -4.25
CA ARG A 18 -15.56 -1.51 -5.44
C ARG A 18 -15.63 -0.72 -6.73
N GLU A 19 -16.34 0.40 -6.74
CA GLU A 19 -16.36 1.32 -7.89
C GLU A 19 -14.95 1.85 -8.18
N GLY A 20 -14.20 2.24 -7.14
CA GLY A 20 -12.82 2.67 -7.26
C GLY A 20 -11.89 1.55 -7.78
N LEU A 21 -12.11 0.30 -7.39
CA LEU A 21 -11.33 -0.84 -7.88
C LEU A 21 -11.64 -1.16 -9.35
N ALA A 22 -12.92 -1.17 -9.72
CA ALA A 22 -13.36 -1.38 -11.10
C ALA A 22 -12.79 -0.29 -12.01
N TYR A 23 -12.87 0.97 -11.58
CA TYR A 23 -12.32 2.10 -12.32
C TYR A 23 -10.80 2.00 -12.49
N LEU A 24 -10.06 1.63 -11.43
CA LEU A 24 -8.62 1.40 -11.53
C LEU A 24 -8.27 0.30 -12.56
N LYS A 25 -9.01 -0.81 -12.56
CA LYS A 25 -8.79 -1.90 -13.51
C LYS A 25 -9.02 -1.44 -14.96
N GLU A 26 -10.07 -0.64 -15.20
CA GLU A 26 -10.31 -0.02 -16.51
C GLU A 26 -9.14 0.89 -16.92
N LEU A 27 -8.75 1.82 -16.05
CA LEU A 27 -7.69 2.80 -16.30
C LEU A 27 -6.32 2.18 -16.62
N THR A 28 -6.09 0.95 -16.13
CA THR A 28 -4.82 0.23 -16.23
C THR A 28 -4.87 -1.00 -17.13
N ALA A 29 -5.98 -1.20 -17.85
CA ALA A 29 -6.16 -2.31 -18.79
C ALA A 29 -5.23 -2.17 -20.00
N ASN A 30 -5.15 -0.98 -20.58
CA ASN A 30 -4.31 -0.66 -21.74
C ASN A 30 -3.89 0.83 -21.71
N LEU A 31 -3.37 1.35 -22.82
CA LEU A 31 -2.97 2.75 -22.98
C LEU A 31 -3.98 3.57 -23.81
N ASP A 32 -5.20 3.07 -24.02
CA ASP A 32 -6.18 3.77 -24.85
C ASP A 32 -6.60 5.09 -24.21
N GLY A 33 -6.44 6.17 -24.97
CA GLY A 33 -6.68 7.55 -24.54
C GLY A 33 -5.60 8.13 -23.61
N TRP A 34 -4.50 7.42 -23.37
CA TRP A 34 -3.35 7.93 -22.64
C TRP A 34 -2.33 8.53 -23.60
N ASP A 35 -2.02 9.80 -23.43
CA ASP A 35 -0.96 10.50 -24.16
C ASP A 35 0.34 10.41 -23.34
N LEU A 36 1.43 9.88 -23.92
CA LEU A 36 2.76 9.93 -23.31
C LEU A 36 3.23 11.38 -23.28
N THR A 37 3.60 11.86 -22.10
CA THR A 37 4.00 13.26 -21.88
C THR A 37 5.50 13.41 -21.67
N GLU A 38 6.11 12.53 -20.90
CA GLU A 38 7.50 12.62 -20.47
C GLU A 38 7.98 11.23 -20.03
N GLU A 39 9.29 11.00 -20.07
CA GLU A 39 9.93 9.89 -19.36
C GLU A 39 11.00 10.46 -18.43
N GLN A 40 10.91 10.15 -17.15
CA GLN A 40 11.82 10.66 -16.13
C GLN A 40 12.08 9.57 -15.08
N ASP A 41 13.34 9.40 -14.66
CA ASP A 41 13.75 8.42 -13.64
C ASP A 41 13.26 6.99 -13.94
N ASN A 42 13.30 6.60 -15.22
CA ASN A 42 12.76 5.34 -15.75
C ASN A 42 11.26 5.14 -15.47
N VAL A 43 10.49 6.24 -15.37
CA VAL A 43 9.04 6.24 -15.27
C VAL A 43 8.47 6.94 -16.50
N LYS A 44 7.63 6.25 -17.25
CA LYS A 44 6.85 6.84 -18.34
C LYS A 44 5.63 7.53 -17.77
N LEU A 45 5.52 8.83 -17.99
CA LEU A 45 4.44 9.67 -17.50
C LEU A 45 3.41 9.92 -18.60
N PHE A 46 2.16 9.65 -18.30
CA PHE A 46 1.04 9.83 -19.21
C PHE A 46 -0.01 10.75 -18.58
N ASN A 47 -0.77 11.42 -19.43
CA ASN A 47 -2.03 12.04 -19.03
C ASN A 47 -3.16 11.55 -19.94
N LYS A 48 -4.38 11.64 -19.44
CA LYS A 48 -5.58 11.35 -20.22
C LYS A 48 -6.36 12.64 -20.41
N LYS A 49 -6.71 12.97 -21.66
CA LYS A 49 -7.60 14.09 -21.95
C LYS A 49 -8.99 13.74 -21.42
N LEU A 50 -9.57 14.70 -20.69
CA LEU A 50 -10.91 14.60 -20.12
C LEU A 50 -11.81 15.56 -20.90
N ASP A 51 -13.05 15.15 -21.13
CA ASP A 51 -14.05 15.99 -21.82
C ASP A 51 -14.41 17.23 -20.97
N ASP A 52 -14.42 17.08 -19.64
CA ASP A 52 -14.60 18.19 -18.71
C ASP A 52 -13.26 18.79 -18.28
N SER A 53 -12.98 20.00 -18.77
CA SER A 53 -11.78 20.77 -18.44
C SER A 53 -11.71 21.23 -16.98
N ASN A 54 -12.81 21.14 -16.21
CA ASN A 54 -12.81 21.49 -14.79
C ASN A 54 -12.32 20.34 -13.89
N LEU A 55 -12.24 19.12 -14.42
CA LEU A 55 -11.73 17.99 -13.67
C LEU A 55 -10.20 18.10 -13.50
N PRO A 56 -9.67 17.70 -12.34
CA PRO A 56 -8.23 17.54 -12.19
C PRO A 56 -7.67 16.58 -13.26
N PRO A 57 -6.44 16.79 -13.76
CA PRO A 57 -5.83 15.90 -14.72
C PRO A 57 -5.76 14.47 -14.18
N LEU A 58 -6.15 13.53 -15.02
CA LEU A 58 -5.98 12.11 -14.79
C LEU A 58 -4.59 11.73 -15.32
N VAL A 59 -3.70 11.29 -14.41
CA VAL A 59 -2.28 11.07 -14.68
C VAL A 59 -1.88 9.63 -14.37
N ARG A 60 -0.88 9.12 -15.11
CA ARG A 60 -0.38 7.75 -14.98
C ARG A 60 1.14 7.71 -15.05
N GLY A 61 1.74 6.79 -14.29
CA GLY A 61 3.16 6.50 -14.29
C GLY A 61 3.39 5.01 -14.42
N ASP A 62 4.16 4.60 -15.43
CA ASP A 62 4.54 3.20 -15.64
C ASP A 62 6.06 3.03 -15.47
N THR A 63 6.46 2.02 -14.69
CA THR A 63 7.87 1.59 -14.55
C THR A 63 7.95 0.08 -14.41
N VAL A 64 9.14 -0.46 -14.66
CA VAL A 64 9.47 -1.87 -14.41
C VAL A 64 10.61 -1.97 -13.39
N LEU A 65 10.52 -2.92 -12.48
CA LEU A 65 11.55 -3.31 -11.53
C LEU A 65 12.21 -4.60 -12.04
N THR A 66 13.48 -4.52 -12.44
CA THR A 66 14.25 -5.64 -13.00
C THR A 66 15.19 -6.30 -12.00
N ASP A 67 15.74 -5.53 -11.06
CA ASP A 67 16.68 -6.03 -10.04
C ASP A 67 15.93 -6.45 -8.77
N LEU A 68 15.14 -7.52 -8.89
CA LEU A 68 14.24 -7.98 -7.83
C LEU A 68 15.03 -8.56 -6.64
N PRO A 69 14.68 -8.19 -5.40
CA PRO A 69 15.09 -8.95 -4.23
C PRO A 69 14.59 -10.41 -4.34
N PRO A 70 15.34 -11.40 -3.81
CA PRO A 70 14.93 -12.79 -3.83
C PRO A 70 13.53 -12.99 -3.23
N GLY A 71 12.66 -13.73 -3.92
CA GLY A 71 11.28 -14.00 -3.49
C GLY A 71 10.31 -12.81 -3.57
N CYS A 72 10.70 -11.68 -4.16
CA CYS A 72 9.83 -10.52 -4.30
C CYS A 72 8.72 -10.78 -5.31
N THR A 73 7.46 -10.63 -4.89
CA THR A 73 6.29 -10.75 -5.77
C THR A 73 5.54 -9.42 -5.89
N PRO A 74 4.54 -9.30 -6.78
CA PRO A 74 3.69 -8.11 -6.85
C PRO A 74 3.05 -7.73 -5.50
N PHE A 75 2.82 -8.70 -4.62
CA PHE A 75 2.24 -8.45 -3.30
C PHE A 75 3.18 -7.67 -2.37
N GLU A 76 4.46 -8.05 -2.33
CA GLU A 76 5.50 -7.36 -1.57
C GLU A 76 5.66 -5.90 -2.03
N VAL A 77 5.72 -5.70 -3.36
CA VAL A 77 5.86 -4.37 -3.96
C VAL A 77 4.63 -3.50 -3.65
N ALA A 78 3.43 -4.04 -3.79
CA ALA A 78 2.20 -3.32 -3.44
C ALA A 78 2.14 -2.98 -1.94
N THR A 79 2.68 -3.83 -1.07
CA THR A 79 2.78 -3.57 0.37
C THR A 79 3.74 -2.43 0.66
N VAL A 80 4.92 -2.38 0.03
CA VAL A 80 5.83 -1.23 0.12
C VAL A 80 5.18 0.06 -0.36
N ALA A 81 4.40 0.01 -1.45
CA ALA A 81 3.74 1.18 -2.03
C ALA A 81 2.67 1.82 -1.13
N THR A 82 2.25 1.16 -0.06
CA THR A 82 1.03 1.52 0.67
C THR A 82 1.19 1.48 2.19
N LEU A 83 2.14 0.70 2.72
CA LEU A 83 2.40 0.63 4.15
C LEU A 83 3.02 1.96 4.64
N PRO A 84 2.45 2.62 5.67
CA PRO A 84 2.88 3.94 6.13
C PRO A 84 4.37 4.04 6.45
N GLY A 85 4.93 3.00 7.09
CA GLY A 85 6.36 2.89 7.39
C GLY A 85 7.27 3.02 6.19
N CYS A 86 6.94 2.34 5.11
CA CYS A 86 7.67 2.42 3.84
C CYS A 86 7.44 3.77 3.17
N ARG A 87 6.19 4.23 3.16
CA ARG A 87 5.79 5.49 2.53
C ARG A 87 6.48 6.71 3.13
N LYS A 88 6.76 6.70 4.43
CA LYS A 88 7.59 7.72 5.10
C LYS A 88 8.97 7.89 4.45
N ILE A 89 9.50 6.84 3.84
CA ILE A 89 10.83 6.84 3.21
C ILE A 89 10.74 7.25 1.74
N TRP A 90 9.83 6.66 0.96
CA TRP A 90 9.77 6.93 -0.48
C TRP A 90 8.92 8.15 -0.88
N ASP A 91 8.01 8.63 -0.04
CA ASP A 91 7.14 9.79 -0.33
C ASP A 91 7.56 11.02 0.50
N ASP A 92 8.33 11.92 -0.10
CA ASP A 92 8.77 13.17 0.55
C ASP A 92 7.60 14.03 1.07
N ARG A 93 6.41 13.87 0.46
CA ARG A 93 5.21 14.61 0.84
C ARG A 93 4.43 13.91 1.95
N PHE A 94 4.70 12.65 2.26
CA PHE A 94 3.99 11.96 3.33
C PHE A 94 4.39 12.54 4.69
N GLU A 95 3.40 12.80 5.53
CA GLU A 95 3.61 13.21 6.92
C GLU A 95 3.20 12.09 7.88
N ARG A 96 1.93 11.67 7.81
CA ARG A 96 1.37 10.65 8.70
C ARG A 96 0.09 10.07 8.10
N SER A 97 -0.24 8.84 8.46
CA SER A 97 -1.55 8.25 8.23
C SER A 97 -2.06 7.52 9.47
N GLU A 98 -3.37 7.37 9.54
CA GLU A 98 -4.06 6.57 10.55
C GLU A 98 -5.02 5.63 9.83
N MET A 99 -4.93 4.33 10.12
CA MET A 99 -5.93 3.35 9.72
C MET A 99 -7.03 3.39 10.77
N LYS A 100 -8.21 3.85 10.37
CA LYS A 100 -9.32 4.16 11.27
C LYS A 100 -10.15 2.92 11.55
N ASP A 101 -10.42 2.14 10.52
CA ASP A 101 -11.10 0.85 10.61
C ASP A 101 -10.46 -0.10 9.60
N TYR A 102 -10.23 -1.35 10.00
CA TYR A 102 -9.98 -2.45 9.07
C TYR A 102 -11.28 -3.24 8.93
N TYR A 103 -11.88 -3.22 7.75
CA TYR A 103 -13.07 -4.03 7.45
C TYR A 103 -12.68 -5.45 7.08
N THR A 104 -11.55 -5.56 6.39
CA THR A 104 -10.77 -6.77 6.23
C THR A 104 -9.30 -6.39 6.31
N ARG A 105 -8.39 -7.35 6.15
CA ARG A 105 -6.97 -7.02 5.95
C ARG A 105 -6.72 -6.21 4.67
N PHE A 106 -7.56 -6.37 3.67
CA PHE A 106 -7.39 -5.76 2.34
C PHE A 106 -8.34 -4.59 2.08
N GLU A 107 -9.25 -4.28 3.00
CA GLU A 107 -10.21 -3.19 2.87
C GLU A 107 -10.28 -2.40 4.17
N LEU A 108 -10.03 -1.09 4.08
CA LEU A 108 -9.88 -0.24 5.27
C LEU A 108 -10.33 1.19 5.02
N LEU A 109 -10.69 1.87 6.10
CA LEU A 109 -10.85 3.32 6.16
C LEU A 109 -9.56 3.94 6.68
N PHE A 110 -9.07 4.98 6.00
CA PHE A 110 -7.87 5.69 6.40
C PHE A 110 -8.06 7.21 6.42
N TRP A 111 -7.24 7.86 7.22
CA TRP A 111 -6.93 9.27 7.12
C TRP A 111 -5.44 9.43 6.83
N VAL A 112 -5.07 10.34 5.93
CA VAL A 112 -3.68 10.64 5.62
C VAL A 112 -3.46 12.14 5.53
N LYS A 113 -2.31 12.60 6.03
CA LYS A 113 -1.83 13.96 5.92
C LYS A 113 -0.55 14.01 5.09
N LEU A 114 -0.55 14.95 4.14
CA LEU A 114 0.59 15.26 3.30
C LEU A 114 1.13 16.65 3.64
N LYS A 115 2.46 16.73 3.73
CA LYS A 115 3.22 17.97 3.69
C LYS A 115 2.94 18.67 2.37
N ALA A 116 3.08 19.99 2.39
CA ALA A 116 2.86 20.81 1.23
C ALA A 116 4.04 21.77 1.03
N PRO A 117 4.54 21.95 -0.20
CA PRO A 117 5.54 22.96 -0.51
C PRO A 117 4.97 24.37 -0.31
N TRP A 118 5.80 25.32 0.12
CA TRP A 118 5.39 26.73 0.17
C TRP A 118 4.98 27.22 -1.23
N PRO A 119 3.88 28.00 -1.41
CA PRO A 119 3.04 28.64 -0.39
C PRO A 119 1.72 27.89 -0.06
N ILE A 120 1.60 26.59 -0.37
CA ILE A 120 0.34 25.87 -0.17
C ILE A 120 0.28 25.18 1.20
N SER A 121 -0.88 25.23 1.86
CA SER A 121 -1.11 24.54 3.15
C SER A 121 -1.02 23.01 3.03
N PRO A 122 -0.70 22.28 4.11
CA PRO A 122 -0.80 20.82 4.14
C PRO A 122 -2.19 20.33 3.70
N ARG A 123 -2.24 19.17 3.03
CA ARG A 123 -3.49 18.52 2.63
C ARG A 123 -3.74 17.29 3.49
N ASP A 124 -4.99 17.03 3.81
CA ASP A 124 -5.41 15.73 4.32
C ASP A 124 -6.48 15.11 3.44
N PHE A 125 -6.59 13.79 3.52
CA PHE A 125 -7.57 12.98 2.80
C PHE A 125 -8.15 11.95 3.75
N VAL A 126 -9.47 11.78 3.68
CA VAL A 126 -10.18 10.63 4.23
C VAL A 126 -10.59 9.77 3.05
N GLY A 127 -10.32 8.48 3.12
CA GLY A 127 -10.58 7.56 2.02
C GLY A 127 -10.78 6.13 2.45
N THR A 128 -11.43 5.36 1.58
CA THR A 128 -11.46 3.90 1.66
C THR A 128 -10.40 3.33 0.71
N ALA A 129 -9.74 2.26 1.13
CA ALA A 129 -8.78 1.53 0.31
C ALA A 129 -9.23 0.08 0.18
N ILE A 130 -9.05 -0.51 -1.01
CA ILE A 130 -9.26 -1.95 -1.25
C ILE A 130 -8.09 -2.53 -2.05
N ARG A 131 -7.70 -3.77 -1.72
CA ARG A 131 -6.76 -4.56 -2.52
C ARG A 131 -7.41 -5.79 -3.09
N ASP A 132 -7.16 -6.01 -4.37
CA ASP A 132 -7.44 -7.26 -5.06
C ASP A 132 -6.12 -7.93 -5.42
N VAL A 133 -5.89 -9.11 -4.84
CA VAL A 133 -4.60 -9.79 -4.85
C VAL A 133 -4.77 -11.15 -5.51
N SER A 134 -3.83 -11.44 -6.40
CA SER A 134 -3.60 -12.75 -7.00
C SER A 134 -2.09 -13.02 -7.03
N PRO A 135 -1.64 -14.24 -7.37
CA PRO A 135 -0.21 -14.56 -7.41
C PRO A 135 0.64 -13.66 -8.31
N THR A 136 0.08 -13.18 -9.43
CA THR A 136 0.83 -12.44 -10.47
C THR A 136 0.40 -10.99 -10.63
N VAL A 137 -0.65 -10.55 -9.93
CA VAL A 137 -1.09 -9.15 -9.97
C VAL A 137 -1.76 -8.76 -8.66
N CYS A 138 -1.45 -7.55 -8.21
CA CYS A 138 -2.07 -6.86 -7.09
C CYS A 138 -2.58 -5.50 -7.55
N TYR A 139 -3.89 -5.28 -7.40
CA TYR A 139 -4.51 -3.97 -7.54
C TYR A 139 -4.74 -3.38 -6.16
N THR A 140 -4.41 -2.10 -5.97
CA THR A 140 -4.80 -1.35 -4.77
C THR A 140 -5.47 -0.06 -5.20
N SER A 141 -6.73 0.12 -4.86
CA SER A 141 -7.47 1.35 -5.13
C SER A 141 -7.72 2.13 -3.85
N MET A 142 -7.65 3.45 -3.93
CA MET A 142 -7.96 4.37 -2.85
C MET A 142 -8.78 5.53 -3.40
N ILE A 143 -9.94 5.80 -2.78
CA ILE A 143 -10.81 6.93 -3.14
C ILE A 143 -11.33 7.63 -1.90
N SER A 144 -11.63 8.92 -2.01
CA SER A 144 -12.15 9.71 -0.89
C SER A 144 -13.59 9.36 -0.54
N VAL A 145 -13.86 9.30 0.76
CA VAL A 145 -15.19 9.08 1.34
C VAL A 145 -15.43 10.10 2.45
N GLN A 146 -16.69 10.29 2.82
CA GLN A 146 -17.06 11.15 3.94
C GLN A 146 -17.38 10.32 5.19
N ASP A 147 -16.75 10.67 6.31
CA ASP A 147 -16.98 10.05 7.61
C ASP A 147 -17.05 11.12 8.69
N ASP A 148 -18.21 11.29 9.32
CA ASP A 148 -18.43 12.34 10.33
C ASP A 148 -17.56 12.15 11.59
N ARG A 149 -16.99 10.96 11.82
CA ARG A 149 -16.02 10.72 12.89
C ARG A 149 -14.66 11.35 12.61
N ILE A 150 -14.42 11.82 11.38
CA ILE A 150 -13.14 12.37 10.92
C ILE A 150 -13.36 13.77 10.32
N PRO A 151 -13.68 14.77 11.17
CA PRO A 151 -13.97 16.12 10.72
C PRO A 151 -12.73 16.79 10.12
N ASP A 152 -12.98 17.88 9.37
CA ASP A 152 -11.92 18.74 8.86
C ASP A 152 -11.13 19.38 10.00
N THR A 153 -9.84 19.60 9.78
CA THR A 153 -8.97 20.25 10.77
C THR A 153 -8.52 21.62 10.28
N PRO A 154 -8.46 22.66 11.14
CA PRO A 154 -8.04 24.00 10.71
C PRO A 154 -6.61 24.10 10.16
N LYS A 155 -5.78 23.07 10.38
CA LYS A 155 -4.36 23.04 9.98
C LYS A 155 -4.12 22.39 8.63
N THR A 156 -5.17 21.85 8.00
CA THR A 156 -5.09 21.17 6.70
C THR A 156 -6.22 21.66 5.79
N VAL A 157 -6.02 21.52 4.49
CA VAL A 157 -7.09 21.64 3.50
C VAL A 157 -7.49 20.22 3.11
N ARG A 158 -8.76 19.86 3.32
CA ARG A 158 -9.29 18.54 2.92
C ARG A 158 -9.34 18.46 1.40
N GLY A 159 -8.49 17.62 0.83
CA GLY A 159 -8.54 17.30 -0.59
C GLY A 159 -9.53 16.17 -0.87
N LYS A 160 -9.88 15.99 -2.15
CA LYS A 160 -10.70 14.89 -2.64
C LYS A 160 -9.89 14.01 -3.57
N LEU A 161 -9.67 12.77 -3.16
CA LEU A 161 -9.04 11.74 -3.97
C LEU A 161 -10.10 11.09 -4.86
N LEU A 162 -10.10 11.39 -6.16
CA LEU A 162 -11.01 10.74 -7.10
C LEU A 162 -10.52 9.32 -7.39
N ILE A 163 -9.21 9.15 -7.58
CA ILE A 163 -8.53 7.85 -7.59
C ILE A 163 -7.06 8.02 -7.22
N SER A 164 -6.53 7.12 -6.40
CA SER A 164 -5.10 6.82 -6.31
C SER A 164 -4.95 5.31 -6.34
N GLY A 165 -4.46 4.79 -7.45
CA GLY A 165 -4.46 3.37 -7.70
C GLY A 165 -3.11 2.82 -8.13
N TRP A 166 -2.81 1.62 -7.65
CA TRP A 166 -1.62 0.86 -7.99
C TRP A 166 -2.05 -0.43 -8.68
N LYS A 167 -1.52 -0.70 -9.88
CA LYS A 167 -1.48 -2.04 -10.47
C LYS A 167 -0.03 -2.49 -10.46
N VAL A 168 0.24 -3.52 -9.67
CA VAL A 168 1.55 -4.15 -9.59
C VAL A 168 1.42 -5.56 -10.17
N TYR A 169 2.25 -5.92 -11.13
CA TYR A 169 2.06 -7.16 -11.88
C TYR A 169 3.39 -7.79 -12.31
N GLU A 170 3.39 -9.10 -12.45
CA GLU A 170 4.50 -9.83 -13.05
C GLU A 170 4.50 -9.62 -14.57
N THR A 171 5.65 -9.25 -15.14
CA THR A 171 5.82 -9.12 -16.59
C THR A 171 6.11 -10.47 -17.23
N GLN A 172 6.08 -10.53 -18.57
CA GLN A 172 6.46 -11.74 -19.32
C GLN A 172 7.89 -12.20 -19.02
N ASP A 173 8.80 -11.25 -18.76
CA ASP A 173 10.20 -11.49 -18.43
C ASP A 173 10.44 -11.74 -16.93
N LYS A 174 9.40 -12.06 -16.16
CA LYS A 174 9.49 -12.30 -14.70
C LYS A 174 9.99 -11.10 -13.88
N ASN A 175 9.91 -9.90 -14.44
CA ASN A 175 10.11 -8.64 -13.72
C ASN A 175 8.80 -8.18 -13.06
N ILE A 176 8.84 -7.11 -12.26
CA ILE A 176 7.62 -6.52 -11.68
C ILE A 176 7.33 -5.17 -12.33
N GLY A 177 6.19 -5.07 -13.03
CA GLY A 177 5.64 -3.82 -13.52
C GLY A 177 4.87 -3.08 -12.42
N ILE A 178 5.02 -1.76 -12.37
CA ILE A 178 4.26 -0.86 -11.50
C ILE A 178 3.60 0.18 -12.39
N THR A 179 2.27 0.16 -12.42
CA THR A 179 1.44 1.23 -12.97
C THR A 179 0.76 1.95 -11.82
N TYR A 180 0.99 3.25 -11.72
CA TYR A 180 0.29 4.12 -10.78
C TYR A 180 -0.61 5.09 -11.52
N VAL A 181 -1.86 5.24 -11.07
CA VAL A 181 -2.83 6.19 -11.64
C VAL A 181 -3.34 7.11 -10.54
N ASN A 182 -3.44 8.40 -10.83
CA ASN A 182 -3.94 9.39 -9.89
C ASN A 182 -4.86 10.42 -10.54
N GLN A 183 -5.91 10.78 -9.83
CA GLN A 183 -6.70 11.98 -10.08
C GLN A 183 -7.13 12.54 -8.73
N VAL A 184 -6.74 13.78 -8.44
CA VAL A 184 -6.93 14.38 -7.13
C VAL A 184 -7.27 15.86 -7.25
N ASP A 185 -8.29 16.27 -6.51
CA ASP A 185 -8.56 17.68 -6.24
C ASP A 185 -7.90 18.06 -4.91
N LEU A 186 -6.93 18.96 -4.96
CA LEU A 186 -6.21 19.44 -3.78
C LEU A 186 -6.96 20.54 -3.02
N ALA A 187 -8.08 21.02 -3.57
CA ALA A 187 -8.92 22.10 -3.07
C ALA A 187 -8.13 23.39 -2.73
N GLY A 188 -8.85 24.41 -2.28
CA GLY A 188 -8.30 25.70 -1.88
C GLY A 188 -7.70 26.50 -3.04
N SER A 189 -7.07 27.64 -2.70
CA SER A 189 -6.54 28.59 -3.69
C SER A 189 -5.09 28.28 -4.03
N ILE A 190 -4.86 27.51 -5.10
CA ILE A 190 -3.53 27.19 -5.62
C ILE A 190 -3.36 27.84 -7.01
N PRO A 191 -2.22 28.53 -7.29
CA PRO A 191 -1.95 29.02 -8.64
C PRO A 191 -1.99 27.90 -9.68
N ALA A 192 -2.80 28.07 -10.74
CA ALA A 192 -3.12 27.00 -11.69
C ALA A 192 -1.89 26.35 -12.35
N ALA A 193 -0.89 27.14 -12.75
CA ALA A 193 0.33 26.62 -13.35
C ALA A 193 1.14 25.75 -12.37
N PHE A 194 1.19 26.16 -11.10
CA PHE A 194 1.85 25.40 -10.04
C PHE A 194 1.09 24.11 -9.74
N LEU A 195 -0.24 24.18 -9.61
CA LEU A 195 -1.10 23.01 -9.43
C LEU A 195 -0.90 22.00 -10.55
N ARG A 196 -0.96 22.43 -11.82
CA ARG A 196 -0.77 21.56 -12.97
C ARG A 196 0.59 20.86 -12.94
N LYS A 197 1.67 21.61 -12.67
CA LYS A 197 3.02 21.03 -12.55
C LYS A 197 3.09 19.98 -11.44
N LEU A 198 2.53 20.28 -10.26
CA LEU A 198 2.49 19.36 -9.13
C LEU A 198 1.74 18.06 -9.47
N LEU A 199 0.56 18.17 -10.10
CA LEU A 199 -0.27 17.02 -10.43
C LEU A 199 0.38 16.11 -11.49
N LEU A 200 1.00 16.68 -12.52
CA LEU A 200 1.68 15.90 -13.57
C LEU A 200 2.87 15.09 -13.06
N GLN A 201 3.46 15.50 -11.93
CA GLN A 201 4.64 14.86 -11.34
C GLN A 201 4.29 13.83 -10.26
N ILE A 202 3.01 13.74 -9.85
CA ILE A 202 2.54 12.76 -8.87
C ILE A 202 2.96 11.32 -9.22
N PRO A 203 2.84 10.85 -10.48
CA PRO A 203 3.11 9.45 -10.79
C PRO A 203 4.56 9.00 -10.72
N LEU A 204 5.51 9.93 -10.54
CA LEU A 204 6.92 9.59 -10.27
C LEU A 204 7.11 8.78 -8.98
N CYS A 205 6.12 8.75 -8.08
CA CYS A 205 6.15 7.87 -6.92
C CYS A 205 6.31 6.39 -7.29
N ALA A 206 5.88 5.95 -8.48
CA ALA A 206 6.11 4.58 -8.95
C ALA A 206 7.60 4.25 -9.03
N GLY A 207 8.41 5.18 -9.54
CA GLY A 207 9.87 5.08 -9.54
C GLY A 207 10.47 5.11 -8.13
N LYS A 208 9.90 5.90 -7.20
CA LYS A 208 10.36 5.94 -5.80
C LYS A 208 10.10 4.62 -5.06
N VAL A 209 8.95 3.97 -5.30
CA VAL A 209 8.65 2.63 -4.77
C VAL A 209 9.63 1.59 -5.33
N ARG A 210 9.87 1.60 -6.65
CA ARG A 210 10.88 0.75 -7.29
C ARG A 210 12.24 0.92 -6.62
N ASN A 211 12.70 2.17 -6.45
CA ASN A 211 13.99 2.48 -5.83
C ASN A 211 14.06 1.98 -4.38
N TYR A 212 13.01 2.17 -3.57
CA TYR A 212 12.95 1.65 -2.20
C TYR A 212 13.19 0.13 -2.17
N ILE A 213 12.54 -0.62 -3.06
CA ILE A 213 12.65 -2.08 -3.10
C ILE A 213 14.05 -2.50 -3.56
N GLN A 214 14.62 -1.80 -4.55
CA GLN A 214 15.99 -2.03 -4.98
C GLN A 214 16.99 -1.74 -3.86
N GLU A 215 16.74 -0.76 -3.02
CA GLU A 215 17.66 -0.37 -1.95
C GLU A 215 17.53 -1.29 -0.73
N PHE A 216 16.31 -1.50 -0.23
CA PHE A 216 16.06 -2.13 1.07
C PHE A 216 15.44 -3.52 1.00
N GLY A 217 14.94 -3.93 -0.17
CA GLY A 217 14.08 -5.10 -0.29
C GLY A 217 12.64 -4.82 0.13
N PHE A 218 11.92 -5.87 0.52
CA PHE A 218 10.54 -5.76 1.00
C PHE A 218 10.44 -5.94 2.52
N VAL A 219 9.43 -5.30 3.10
CA VAL A 219 9.10 -5.40 4.53
C VAL A 219 8.39 -6.71 4.85
N PRO A 220 8.26 -7.11 6.13
CA PRO A 220 7.53 -8.33 6.48
C PRO A 220 6.13 -8.36 5.86
N THR A 221 5.83 -9.40 5.09
CA THR A 221 4.53 -9.57 4.44
C THR A 221 3.75 -10.70 5.09
N LEU A 222 2.59 -10.35 5.65
CA LEU A 222 1.68 -11.32 6.25
C LEU A 222 0.89 -12.08 5.17
N LYS A 223 0.70 -13.37 5.40
CA LYS A 223 -0.31 -14.22 4.79
C LYS A 223 -1.09 -14.89 5.92
N LEU A 224 -2.35 -14.51 6.07
CA LEU A 224 -3.25 -15.14 7.03
C LEU A 224 -3.79 -16.44 6.43
N VAL A 225 -3.73 -17.54 7.17
CA VAL A 225 -4.18 -18.87 6.70
C VAL A 225 -5.30 -19.45 7.56
N SER A 226 -5.68 -18.79 8.64
CA SER A 226 -6.80 -19.15 9.50
C SER A 226 -7.92 -18.12 9.43
N ASP A 227 -9.16 -18.61 9.40
CA ASP A 227 -10.41 -17.86 9.55
C ASP A 227 -10.84 -17.70 11.02
N LYS A 228 -10.13 -18.33 11.96
CA LYS A 228 -10.42 -18.29 13.41
C LYS A 228 -9.84 -17.08 14.12
N VAL A 229 -9.11 -16.24 13.40
CA VAL A 229 -8.46 -15.06 13.95
C VAL A 229 -8.83 -13.83 13.14
N GLU A 230 -8.93 -12.72 13.84
CA GLU A 230 -9.22 -11.43 13.28
C GLU A 230 -7.93 -10.60 13.17
N PHE A 231 -7.70 -10.01 12.02
CA PHE A 231 -6.64 -9.04 11.82
C PHE A 231 -7.03 -7.71 12.47
N LYS A 232 -6.20 -7.20 13.38
CA LYS A 232 -6.45 -5.94 14.10
C LYS A 232 -5.61 -4.77 13.62
N GLY A 233 -4.52 -5.05 12.90
CA GLY A 233 -3.67 -4.02 12.32
C GLY A 233 -2.23 -4.47 12.19
N GLU A 234 -1.49 -3.77 11.33
CA GLU A 234 -0.05 -3.92 11.18
C GLU A 234 0.61 -2.55 11.03
N ASP A 235 1.86 -2.47 11.49
CA ASP A 235 2.69 -1.28 11.35
C ASP A 235 4.15 -1.66 11.12
N PHE A 236 4.88 -0.78 10.48
CA PHE A 236 6.31 -0.94 10.24
C PHE A 236 7.04 0.37 10.52
N ASP A 237 8.08 0.31 11.33
CA ASP A 237 9.03 1.39 11.50
C ASP A 237 10.30 1.05 10.72
N HIS A 238 10.55 1.80 9.64
CA HIS A 238 11.72 1.59 8.79
C HIS A 238 13.04 1.91 9.51
N ASP A 239 13.05 2.94 10.36
CA ASP A 239 14.27 3.43 11.00
C ASP A 239 14.82 2.37 11.98
N THR A 240 13.92 1.67 12.67
CA THR A 240 14.26 0.57 13.58
C THR A 240 14.13 -0.82 12.94
N ARG A 241 13.61 -0.91 11.72
CA ARG A 241 13.19 -2.14 11.03
C ARG A 241 12.28 -3.02 11.88
N THR A 242 11.39 -2.39 12.64
CA THR A 242 10.46 -3.09 13.53
C THR A 242 9.10 -3.22 12.86
N TYR A 243 8.65 -4.45 12.63
CA TYR A 243 7.30 -4.75 12.20
C TYR A 243 6.46 -5.19 13.40
N THR A 244 5.23 -4.70 13.49
CA THR A 244 4.26 -5.16 14.47
C THR A 244 2.97 -5.60 13.80
N LEU A 245 2.42 -6.72 14.27
CA LEU A 245 1.17 -7.29 13.80
C LEU A 245 0.30 -7.61 15.02
N GLN A 246 -0.98 -7.22 14.95
CA GLN A 246 -1.97 -7.54 15.97
C GLN A 246 -3.04 -8.46 15.40
N LEU A 247 -3.23 -9.60 16.06
CA LEU A 247 -4.26 -10.59 15.74
C LEU A 247 -5.06 -10.90 17.00
N ASN A 248 -6.34 -11.21 16.88
CA ASN A 248 -7.18 -11.61 18.00
C ASN A 248 -8.04 -12.82 17.64
N GLY A 249 -8.08 -13.84 18.49
CA GLY A 249 -8.95 -15.01 18.27
C GLY A 249 -8.50 -16.24 19.05
N ASP A 250 -9.10 -17.38 18.72
CA ASP A 250 -8.77 -18.69 19.28
C ASP A 250 -8.59 -19.70 18.13
N ALA A 251 -7.33 -19.97 17.82
CA ALA A 251 -6.87 -20.87 16.77
C ALA A 251 -5.93 -21.95 17.36
N ARG A 252 -6.23 -22.44 18.56
CA ARG A 252 -5.55 -23.61 19.14
C ARG A 252 -5.62 -24.80 18.19
N GLU A 253 -4.52 -25.53 18.06
CA GLU A 253 -4.35 -26.67 17.15
C GLU A 253 -4.37 -26.32 15.64
N HIS A 254 -4.37 -25.02 15.30
CA HIS A 254 -4.36 -24.54 13.92
C HIS A 254 -3.11 -23.72 13.60
N GLU A 255 -2.74 -23.74 12.32
CA GLU A 255 -1.83 -22.78 11.76
C GLU A 255 -2.55 -21.47 11.47
N VAL A 256 -1.91 -20.34 11.74
CA VAL A 256 -2.57 -19.04 11.80
C VAL A 256 -2.08 -18.10 10.71
N ALA A 257 -0.77 -17.92 10.62
CA ALA A 257 -0.17 -16.94 9.73
C ALA A 257 1.23 -17.37 9.28
N HIS A 258 1.58 -16.95 8.07
CA HIS A 258 2.94 -16.92 7.57
C HIS A 258 3.39 -15.48 7.42
N ILE A 259 4.61 -15.15 7.81
CA ILE A 259 5.20 -13.83 7.60
C ILE A 259 6.56 -14.04 6.94
N THR A 260 6.74 -13.47 5.75
CA THR A 260 8.01 -13.52 5.03
C THR A 260 8.71 -12.18 5.13
N CYS A 261 9.98 -12.18 5.51
CA CYS A 261 10.80 -10.98 5.65
C CYS A 261 11.92 -11.01 4.61
N SER A 262 12.16 -9.93 3.88
CA SER A 262 13.25 -9.93 2.90
C SER A 262 14.61 -10.11 3.59
N SER A 263 15.43 -11.03 3.10
CA SER A 263 16.84 -11.16 3.49
C SER A 263 17.66 -9.89 3.19
N LYS A 264 17.21 -9.06 2.24
CA LYS A 264 17.82 -7.74 1.99
C LYS A 264 17.48 -6.73 3.09
N MET A 265 16.25 -6.76 3.61
CA MET A 265 15.81 -5.93 4.73
C MET A 265 16.44 -6.42 6.05
N TYR A 266 16.62 -7.72 6.19
CA TYR A 266 17.11 -8.39 7.40
C TYR A 266 18.30 -9.31 7.09
N PRO A 267 19.47 -8.75 6.73
CA PRO A 267 20.62 -9.54 6.26
C PRO A 267 21.22 -10.45 7.34
N LYS A 268 20.93 -10.18 8.61
CA LYS A 268 21.37 -10.99 9.74
C LYS A 268 20.30 -11.94 10.27
N GLY A 269 19.11 -11.98 9.65
CA GLY A 269 17.94 -12.65 10.21
C GLY A 269 17.07 -11.72 11.06
N VAL A 270 16.07 -12.32 11.72
CA VAL A 270 15.06 -11.60 12.51
C VAL A 270 14.93 -12.19 13.90
N SER A 271 14.55 -11.35 14.86
CA SER A 271 14.05 -11.75 16.17
C SER A 271 12.54 -11.54 16.24
N VAL A 272 11.82 -12.54 16.75
CA VAL A 272 10.36 -12.54 16.90
C VAL A 272 9.97 -12.56 18.37
N ALA A 273 9.09 -11.67 18.77
CA ALA A 273 8.50 -11.63 20.12
C ALA A 273 6.98 -11.64 20.06
N LEU A 274 6.36 -12.42 20.95
CA LEU A 274 4.91 -12.46 21.16
C LEU A 274 4.54 -11.82 22.51
N THR A 275 3.49 -11.02 22.54
CA THR A 275 2.94 -10.40 23.76
C THR A 275 1.41 -10.37 23.72
N GLY A 276 0.77 -10.15 24.88
CA GLY A 276 -0.69 -9.96 25.02
C GLY A 276 -1.53 -11.24 25.05
N GLY A 277 -1.09 -12.30 24.37
CA GLY A 277 -1.75 -13.61 24.31
C GLY A 277 -0.75 -14.76 24.18
N GLN A 278 -1.21 -15.90 23.68
CA GLN A 278 -0.39 -17.11 23.48
C GLN A 278 -0.32 -17.48 22.01
N GLY A 279 0.77 -18.14 21.62
CA GLY A 279 0.97 -18.70 20.29
C GLY A 279 2.36 -19.30 20.16
N ASP A 280 2.52 -20.21 19.21
CA ASP A 280 3.80 -20.85 18.90
C ASP A 280 4.39 -20.25 17.64
N VAL A 281 5.67 -19.92 17.69
CA VAL A 281 6.43 -19.38 16.56
C VAL A 281 7.45 -20.41 16.10
N LYS A 282 7.42 -20.72 14.81
CA LYS A 282 8.50 -21.40 14.12
C LYS A 282 9.16 -20.42 13.17
N GLN A 283 10.48 -20.28 13.26
CA GLN A 283 11.29 -19.49 12.35
C GLN A 283 12.16 -20.43 11.51
N GLU A 284 12.14 -20.22 10.20
CA GLU A 284 13.00 -20.89 9.23
C GLU A 284 13.32 -19.93 8.09
N ASN A 285 14.11 -20.36 7.11
CA ASN A 285 14.31 -19.59 5.89
C ASN A 285 13.56 -20.26 4.74
N ASP A 286 12.98 -19.46 3.84
CA ASP A 286 12.39 -19.96 2.60
C ASP A 286 13.47 -20.37 1.58
N GLU A 287 13.04 -20.81 0.40
CA GLU A 287 13.92 -21.21 -0.71
C GLU A 287 14.81 -20.09 -1.25
N PHE A 288 14.48 -18.82 -0.94
CA PHE A 288 15.24 -17.63 -1.28
C PHE A 288 16.11 -17.12 -0.13
N ASN A 289 16.24 -17.92 0.94
CA ASN A 289 16.93 -17.57 2.17
C ASN A 289 16.34 -16.35 2.91
N ASN A 290 15.06 -16.04 2.67
CA ASN A 290 14.33 -15.01 3.41
C ASN A 290 13.83 -15.59 4.73
N PRO A 291 13.95 -14.87 5.87
CA PRO A 291 13.33 -15.31 7.12
C PRO A 291 11.82 -15.48 6.97
N HIS A 292 11.35 -16.66 7.33
CA HIS A 292 9.97 -17.09 7.24
C HIS A 292 9.47 -17.52 8.62
N ILE A 293 8.39 -16.86 9.07
CA ILE A 293 7.80 -17.05 10.38
C ILE A 293 6.45 -17.73 10.21
N THR A 294 6.26 -18.90 10.83
CA THR A 294 4.96 -19.56 10.95
C THR A 294 4.42 -19.40 12.36
N LEU A 295 3.22 -18.84 12.49
CA LEU A 295 2.47 -18.74 13.74
C LEU A 295 1.43 -19.85 13.84
N LYS A 296 1.37 -20.54 14.99
CA LYS A 296 0.38 -21.60 15.28
C LYS A 296 -0.22 -21.42 16.68
N ASN A 297 -1.30 -22.15 16.94
CA ASN A 297 -1.86 -22.32 18.29
C ASN A 297 -2.19 -21.01 19.00
N MET A 298 -2.63 -20.00 18.24
CA MET A 298 -2.85 -18.65 18.77
C MET A 298 -4.09 -18.63 19.68
N ASN A 299 -4.00 -17.94 20.82
CA ASN A 299 -5.14 -17.70 21.70
C ASN A 299 -5.05 -16.31 22.36
N GLY A 300 -6.15 -15.56 22.29
CA GLY A 300 -6.28 -14.22 22.84
C GLY A 300 -5.84 -13.11 21.88
N ASN A 301 -5.50 -11.95 22.44
CA ASN A 301 -5.02 -10.79 21.69
C ASN A 301 -3.49 -10.83 21.58
N VAL A 302 -2.99 -11.29 20.45
CA VAL A 302 -1.56 -11.52 20.23
C VAL A 302 -0.97 -10.38 19.41
N LYS A 303 0.04 -9.72 19.98
CA LYS A 303 0.92 -8.81 19.26
C LYS A 303 2.23 -9.51 18.94
N ILE A 304 2.52 -9.65 17.66
CA ILE A 304 3.81 -10.12 17.12
C ILE A 304 4.69 -8.90 16.84
N THR A 305 5.94 -8.95 17.28
CA THR A 305 6.96 -7.95 16.95
C THR A 305 8.13 -8.65 16.27
N ILE A 306 8.47 -8.22 15.06
CA ILE A 306 9.61 -8.71 14.29
C ILE A 306 10.62 -7.56 14.18
N SER A 307 11.87 -7.82 14.49
CA SER A 307 12.96 -6.84 14.46
C SER A 307 14.25 -7.49 13.97
N ASN A 308 15.30 -6.69 13.77
CA ASN A 308 16.62 -7.24 13.44
C ASN A 308 17.07 -8.24 14.51
N GLU A 309 17.68 -9.34 14.07
CA GLU A 309 18.42 -10.21 14.97
C GLU A 309 19.56 -9.43 15.64
N LYS A 310 19.72 -9.64 16.94
CA LYS A 310 20.72 -8.95 17.77
C LYS A 310 22.12 -9.47 17.50
#